data_AF-X0Z412-F1
#
_entry.id   AF-X0Z412-F1
#
_cell.length_a   1.000
_cell.length_b   1.000
_cell.length_c   1.000
_cell.angle_alpha   90.00
_cell.angle_beta   90.00
_cell.angle_gamma   90.00
#
_symmetry.space_group_name_H-M   'P 1'
#
loop_
_entity.id
_entity.type
_entity.pdbx_description
1 polymer ?
#
loop_
_entity_poly.entity_id
_entity_poly.type
_entity_poly.pdbx_seq_one_letter_code
_entity_poly.pdbx_strand_id
1 'polypeptide(L)' 'MLIPFFYLLREGGMKTSITELLTLHEGLQSGLAGQSVDDFYFLARATLVKDEANLDRFDRIFGAYFKGVDDSLSDLMQDI' A
#
# COMPACT_ATOMS: atom_id res chain seq x y z
N MET A 1 -7.55 2.83 6.76
CA MET A 1 -6.83 1.75 7.47
C MET A 1 -6.04 0.92 6.46
N LEU A 2 -4.87 0.36 6.81
CA LEU A 2 -4.01 -0.43 5.88
C LEU A 2 -4.50 -1.86 5.61
N ILE A 3 -5.48 -2.31 6.37
CA ILE A 3 -6.03 -3.67 6.31
C ILE A 3 -6.66 -4.03 4.95
N PRO A 4 -7.48 -3.16 4.31
CA PRO A 4 -8.01 -3.44 2.97
C PRO A 4 -6.90 -3.59 1.93
N PHE A 5 -5.89 -2.72 1.97
CA PHE A 5 -4.71 -2.82 1.11
C PHE A 5 -3.99 -4.16 1.30
N PHE A 6 -3.76 -4.58 2.55
CA PHE A 6 -3.14 -5.87 2.85
C PHE A 6 -3.91 -7.06 2.27
N TYR A 7 -5.25 -7.07 2.40
CA TYR A 7 -6.07 -8.13 1.82
C TYR A 7 -6.05 -8.10 0.29
N LEU A 8 -6.07 -6.92 -0.32
CA LEU A 8 -5.99 -6.78 -1.78
C LEU A 8 -4.68 -7.37 -2.33
N LEU A 9 -3.55 -7.18 -1.63
CA LEU A 9 -2.28 -7.80 -2.02
C LEU A 9 -2.35 -9.33 -2.00
N ARG A 10 -3.02 -9.90 -0.98
CA ARG A 10 -3.19 -11.34 -0.83
C ARG A 10 -4.14 -11.92 -1.88
N GLU A 11 -5.24 -11.23 -2.16
CA GLU A 11 -6.16 -11.57 -3.25
C GLU A 11 -5.48 -11.51 -4.61
N GLY A 12 -4.59 -10.54 -4.80
CA GLY A 12 -3.72 -10.44 -5.96
C GLY A 12 -2.67 -11.55 -6.06
N GLY A 13 -2.58 -12.45 -5.08
CA GLY A 13 -1.69 -13.61 -5.09
C GLY A 13 -0.31 -13.37 -4.47
N MET A 14 -0.10 -12.24 -3.77
CA MET A 14 1.11 -12.04 -2.99
C MET A 14 1.04 -12.80 -1.66
N LYS A 15 2.16 -13.39 -1.25
CA LYS A 15 2.29 -14.13 0.01
C LYS A 15 2.68 -13.22 1.17
N THR A 16 2.02 -12.08 1.30
CA THR A 16 2.30 -11.12 2.36
C THR A 16 1.88 -11.67 3.73
N SER A 17 2.78 -11.57 4.69
CA SER A 17 2.60 -12.01 6.08
C SER A 17 2.17 -10.87 7.00
N ILE A 18 1.60 -11.21 8.15
CA ILE A 18 1.25 -10.23 9.18
C ILE A 18 2.51 -9.52 9.70
N THR A 19 3.63 -10.23 9.80
CA THR A 19 4.90 -9.63 10.23
C THR A 19 5.32 -8.48 9.33
N GLU A 20 5.20 -8.64 8.01
CA GLU A 20 5.54 -7.59 7.05
C GLU A 20 4.61 -6.38 7.16
N LEU A 21 3.32 -6.63 7.39
CA LEU A 21 2.36 -5.56 7.66
C LEU A 21 2.71 -4.79 8.94
N LEU A 22 3.13 -5.49 9.99
CA LEU A 22 3.58 -4.86 11.24
C LEU A 22 4.88 -4.07 11.03
N THR A 23 5.82 -4.58 10.24
CA THR A 23 7.04 -3.83 9.87
C THR A 23 6.72 -2.55 9.10
N LEU A 24 5.78 -2.59 8.15
CA LEU A 24 5.29 -1.38 7.49
C LEU A 24 4.70 -0.38 8.50
N HIS A 25 3.88 -0.88 9.42
CA HIS A 25 3.25 -0.06 10.45
C HIS A 25 4.29 0.61 11.37
N GLU A 26 5.30 -0.13 11.82
CA GLU A 26 6.42 0.40 12.61
C GLU A 26 7.18 1.49 11.86
N GLY A 27 7.44 1.29 10.56
CA GLY A 27 8.09 2.28 9.71
C GLY A 27 7.28 3.58 9.59
N LEU A 28 5.96 3.46 9.46
CA LEU A 28 5.06 4.61 9.45
C LEU A 28 5.03 5.35 10.79
N GLN A 29 4.95 4.61 11.91
CA GLN A 29 5.01 5.20 13.25
C GLN A 29 6.34 5.92 13.50
N SER A 30 7.41 5.44 12.88
CA SER A 30 8.75 6.04 12.96
C SER A 30 8.93 7.25 12.02
N GLY A 31 7.92 7.60 11.22
CA GLY A 31 7.98 8.71 10.28
C GLY A 31 8.84 8.44 9.04
N LEU A 32 9.05 7.17 8.67
CA LEU A 32 9.89 6.80 7.51
C LEU A 32 9.22 7.04 6.17
N ALA A 33 7.88 7.12 6.13
CA ALA A 33 7.17 7.67 5.01
C ALA A 33 6.59 9.03 5.42
N GLY A 34 6.85 10.06 4.62
CA GLY A 34 6.29 11.39 4.82
C GLY A 34 4.78 11.43 4.57
N GLN A 35 4.28 12.61 4.23
CA GLN A 35 2.86 12.82 3.89
C GLN A 35 2.57 12.58 2.40
N SER A 36 3.45 11.88 1.69
CA SER A 36 3.32 11.59 0.27
C SER A 36 2.96 10.12 0.01
N VAL A 37 2.13 9.90 -1.01
CA VAL A 37 1.83 8.56 -1.54
C VAL A 37 3.09 7.90 -2.10
N ASP A 38 4.02 8.68 -2.66
CA ASP A 38 5.28 8.17 -3.21
C ASP A 38 6.18 7.60 -2.10
N ASP A 39 6.28 8.30 -0.97
CA ASP A 39 7.05 7.83 0.18
C ASP A 39 6.45 6.55 0.75
N PHE A 40 5.12 6.51 0.84
CA PHE A 40 4.40 5.31 1.25
C PHE A 40 4.62 4.15 0.27
N TYR A 41 4.62 4.41 -1.04
CA TYR A 41 4.89 3.42 -2.07
C TYR A 41 6.25 2.75 -1.87
N PHE A 42 7.32 3.54 -1.69
CA PHE A 42 8.65 2.98 -1.50
C PHE A 42 8.77 2.19 -0.20
N LEU A 43 8.20 2.70 0.90
CA LEU A 43 8.21 1.99 2.19
C LEU A 43 7.39 0.70 2.14
N ALA A 44 6.20 0.73 1.55
CA ALA A 44 5.34 -0.44 1.38
C ALA A 44 6.01 -1.49 0.49
N ARG A 45 6.64 -1.08 -0.62
CA ARG A 45 7.37 -1.99 -1.51
C ARG A 45 8.53 -2.67 -0.79
N ALA A 46 9.34 -1.91 -0.03
CA ALA A 46 10.48 -2.44 0.72
C ALA A 46 10.07 -3.41 1.85
N THR A 47 8.93 -3.16 2.48
CA THR A 47 8.48 -3.95 3.64
C THR A 47 7.63 -5.17 3.24
N LEU A 48 6.82 -5.07 2.18
CA LEU A 48 5.82 -6.09 1.81
C LEU A 48 6.27 -7.02 0.68
N VAL A 49 7.28 -6.67 -0.12
CA VAL A 49 7.74 -7.49 -1.25
C VAL A 49 9.06 -8.17 -0.89
N LYS A 50 9.06 -9.51 -0.79
CA LYS A 50 10.25 -10.32 -0.44
C LYS A 50 10.91 -11.02 -1.61
N ASP A 51 10.21 -11.09 -2.72
CA ASP A 51 10.68 -11.73 -3.94
C ASP A 51 10.48 -10.73 -5.08
N GLU A 52 11.56 -10.52 -5.84
CA GLU A 52 11.59 -9.63 -6.99
C GLU A 52 10.50 -9.99 -8.02
N ALA A 53 10.17 -11.28 -8.14
CA ALA A 53 9.11 -11.75 -9.03
C ALA A 53 7.71 -11.18 -8.71
N ASN A 54 7.51 -10.64 -7.50
CA ASN A 54 6.25 -10.03 -7.08
C ASN A 54 6.21 -8.50 -7.26
N LEU A 55 7.28 -7.86 -7.75
CA LEU A 55 7.31 -6.40 -7.91
C LEU A 55 6.23 -5.92 -8.88
N ASP A 56 6.15 -6.50 -10.08
CA ASP A 56 5.14 -6.13 -11.08
C ASP A 56 3.70 -6.27 -10.54
N ARG A 57 3.47 -7.30 -9.73
CA ARG A 57 2.18 -7.59 -9.12
C ARG A 57 1.85 -6.55 -8.04
N PHE A 58 2.82 -6.23 -7.19
CA PHE A 58 2.68 -5.16 -6.21
C PHE A 58 2.35 -3.83 -6.90
N ASP A 59 3.09 -3.44 -7.94
CA ASP A 59 2.93 -2.16 -8.63
C ASP A 59 1.52 -2.03 -9.25
N ARG A 60 1.01 -3.10 -9.87
CA ARG A 60 -0.36 -3.12 -10.42
C ARG A 60 -1.43 -2.97 -9.34
N ILE A 61 -1.29 -3.70 -8.23
CA ILE A 61 -2.26 -3.68 -7.13
C ILE A 61 -2.22 -2.32 -6.41
N PHE A 62 -1.03 -1.81 -6.16
CA PHE A 62 -0.80 -0.50 -5.55
C PHE A 62 -1.41 0.60 -6.42
N GLY A 63 -1.11 0.61 -7.71
CA GLY A 63 -1.67 1.58 -8.65
C GLY A 63 -3.20 1.52 -8.73
N ALA A 64 -3.79 0.32 -8.72
CA ALA A 64 -5.24 0.16 -8.70
C ALA A 64 -5.89 0.66 -7.40
N TYR A 65 -5.27 0.37 -6.25
CA TYR A 65 -5.76 0.83 -4.95
C TYR A 65 -5.70 2.36 -4.82
N PHE A 66 -4.56 2.97 -5.16
CA PHE A 66 -4.37 4.41 -4.98
C PHE A 66 -5.05 5.26 -6.05
N LYS A 67 -5.22 4.77 -7.29
CA LYS A 67 -6.12 5.44 -8.26
C LYS A 67 -7.57 5.46 -7.79
N GLY A 68 -8.06 4.33 -7.27
CA GLY A 68 -9.43 4.28 -6.74
C GLY A 68 -9.63 5.17 -5.51
N VAL A 69 -8.59 5.37 -4.70
CA VAL A 69 -8.62 6.30 -3.57
C VAL A 69 -8.74 7.75 -4.04
N ASP A 70 -7.98 8.15 -5.08
CA ASP A 70 -8.05 9.51 -5.65
C ASP A 70 -9.46 9.84 -6.18
N ASP A 71 -10.09 8.91 -6.90
CA ASP A 71 -11.48 9.05 -7.37
C ASP A 71 -12.48 9.13 -6.19
N SER A 72 -12.32 8.28 -5.17
CA SER A 72 -13.22 8.31 -4.00
C SER A 72 -13.06 9.55 -3.13
N LEU A 73 -11.84 10.11 -3.06
CA LEU A 73 -11.54 11.32 -2.29
C LEU A 73 -12.03 12.56 -3.04
N SER A 74 -11.90 12.59 -4.36
CA SER A 74 -12.39 13.67 -5.21
C SER A 74 -13.92 13.74 -5.23
N ASP A 75 -14.62 12.60 -5.28
CA ASP A 75 -16.08 12.54 -5.08
C ASP A 75 -16.48 13.07 -3.70
N LEU A 76 -15.78 12.68 -2.63
CA LEU A 76 -16.05 13.17 -1.27
C LEU A 76 -15.81 14.68 -1.12
N MET A 77 -14.87 15.25 -1.89
CA MET A 77 -14.58 16.68 -1.91
C MET A 77 -15.55 17.50 -2.78
N GLN A 78 -16.28 16.87 -3.72
CA GLN A 78 -17.35 17.53 -4.49
C GLN A 78 -18.65 17.70 -3.68
N ASP A 79 -18.87 16.87 -2.67
CA ASP A 79 -20.06 16.89 -1.81
C ASP A 79 -19.94 17.85 -0.59
N ILE A 80 -18.90 18.68 -0.52
CA ILE A 80 -18.69 19.73 0.51
C ILE A 80 -18.77 21.12 -0.13
#